data_AF-A0A373GTY6-F1
#
_entry.id   AF-A0A373GTY6-F1
#
_cell.length_a   1.000
_cell.length_b   1.000
_cell.length_c   1.000
_cell.angle_alpha   90.00
_cell.angle_beta   90.00
_cell.angle_gamma   90.00
#
_symmetry.space_group_name_H-M   'P 1'
#
loop_
_entity.id
_entity.type
_entity.pdbx_description
1 polymer ?
#
loop_
_entity_poly.entity_id
_entity_poly.type
_entity_poly.pdbx_seq_one_letter_code
_entity_poly.pdbx_strand_id
1 'polypeptide(L)'
;MKVCMVAEGCYPFVVGGVSSWVHSLIQLFPKTEFIILAIAANRSQRGKYAYELPQNVSAVYELYLDDVDWGGSKKRHKHRLKKEQYQALRSLLLDQDIEWNVLFDLFRKEDVSLNALLMGEDFLNAVKECYNLKYSQIVFSDFLWTMRSIYLPLFLTMQTELPKADLYHCVATGYAGVLGAMAKHFYGSRLLISEHGIYTREREEELIKAKWVAGIYKNIWIDQFRKMSKLAYNEGTLITSLFEHARELQVELGCPVEKTMVTPNGIRVENLQNIPGKTEEDAGMVNIGAVLRVTPIKDVKTMIQAFAFAKERDRRLKLWIMGPWEEDREYAEECFQLVSDLEVPDVVFTGRINIRDYLGRMDVTILTSISEGQPLTILESYAAHKPVIATDVGNCYGLIYGESDDFGAAGIVTHIMNIEEIAQAMLDMAVGEKKRLEMGETGYRRVMQKYRVEYMQKTYWEIYRDFAEQMGQKWQEEPVKLPEKQK
;
A
#
# COMPACT_ATOMS: atom_id res chain seq x y z
N MET A 1 0.66 13.56 23.30
CA MET A 1 1.14 12.36 22.59
C MET A 1 1.80 12.81 21.30
N LYS A 2 2.98 12.27 20.98
CA LYS A 2 3.72 12.46 19.73
C LYS A 2 3.67 11.17 18.90
N VAL A 3 3.34 11.28 17.62
CA VAL A 3 3.19 10.13 16.71
C VAL A 3 4.30 10.14 15.66
N CYS A 4 5.06 9.06 15.55
CA CYS A 4 5.94 8.83 14.42
C CYS A 4 5.21 8.01 13.35
N MET A 5 4.92 8.63 12.21
CA MET A 5 4.37 7.97 11.04
C MET A 5 5.50 7.33 10.23
N VAL A 6 5.50 6.01 10.12
CA VAL A 6 6.53 5.25 9.39
C VAL A 6 5.97 4.81 8.05
N ALA A 7 6.46 5.42 6.97
CA ALA A 7 5.94 5.25 5.61
C ALA A 7 6.97 4.55 4.71
N GLU A 8 6.62 3.38 4.18
CA GLU A 8 7.50 2.58 3.30
C GLU A 8 7.13 2.76 1.84
N GLY A 9 8.07 3.22 1.01
CA GLY A 9 7.93 3.31 -0.45
C GLY A 9 6.88 4.31 -0.96
N CYS A 10 6.33 5.17 -0.10
CA CYS A 10 5.20 6.04 -0.42
C CYS A 10 5.40 7.50 0.04
N TYR A 11 4.75 7.91 1.13
CA TYR A 11 4.75 9.27 1.63
C TYR A 11 6.13 9.67 2.21
N PRO A 12 6.64 10.89 1.97
CA PRO A 12 6.04 12.01 1.22
C PRO A 12 6.51 12.10 -0.25
N PHE A 13 7.16 11.07 -0.80
CA PHE A 13 7.85 11.15 -2.09
C PHE A 13 6.97 10.80 -3.30
N VAL A 14 6.02 9.88 -3.14
CA VAL A 14 5.22 9.33 -4.25
C VAL A 14 3.75 9.68 -4.07
N VAL A 15 3.08 10.10 -5.16
CA VAL A 15 1.62 10.28 -5.17
C VAL A 15 0.94 8.92 -5.33
N GLY A 16 0.02 8.59 -4.44
CA GLY A 16 -0.71 7.33 -4.49
C GLY A 16 -1.73 7.19 -3.35
N GLY A 17 -2.49 6.10 -3.35
CA GLY A 17 -3.57 5.88 -2.37
C GLY A 17 -3.08 5.94 -0.93
N VAL A 18 -2.00 5.20 -0.60
CA VAL A 18 -1.41 5.19 0.75
C VAL A 18 -0.85 6.57 1.12
N SER A 19 -0.14 7.24 0.21
CA SER A 19 0.41 8.58 0.50
C SER A 19 -0.67 9.62 0.76
N SER A 20 -1.74 9.60 -0.03
CA SER A 20 -2.89 10.48 0.17
C SER A 20 -3.62 10.17 1.47
N TRP A 21 -3.71 8.89 1.83
CA TRP A 21 -4.26 8.47 3.12
C TRP A 21 -3.43 8.98 4.30
N VAL A 22 -2.10 8.78 4.28
CA VAL A 22 -1.19 9.27 5.33
C VAL A 22 -1.30 10.78 5.47
N HIS A 23 -1.22 11.50 4.35
CA HIS A 23 -1.32 12.95 4.34
C HIS A 23 -2.65 13.43 4.93
N SER A 24 -3.77 12.83 4.50
CA SER A 24 -5.10 13.17 5.02
C SER A 24 -5.21 12.84 6.51
N LEU A 25 -4.67 11.71 6.97
CA LEU A 25 -4.73 11.32 8.38
C LEU A 25 -4.02 12.36 9.25
N ILE A 26 -2.82 12.81 8.86
CA ILE A 26 -2.07 13.85 9.59
C ILE A 26 -2.88 15.15 9.68
N GLN A 27 -3.54 15.55 8.60
CA GLN A 27 -4.38 16.76 8.56
C GLN A 27 -5.65 16.65 9.41
N LEU A 28 -6.16 15.44 9.65
CA LEU A 28 -7.34 15.21 10.49
C LEU A 28 -7.06 15.39 11.99
N PHE A 29 -5.78 15.46 12.40
CA PHE A 29 -5.35 15.61 13.80
C PHE A 29 -4.38 16.80 13.96
N PRO A 30 -4.85 18.04 13.77
CA PRO A 30 -4.00 19.23 13.70
C PRO A 30 -3.33 19.63 15.03
N LYS A 31 -3.83 19.14 16.19
CA LYS A 31 -3.22 19.40 17.50
C LYS A 31 -2.23 18.30 17.91
N THR A 32 -2.16 17.20 17.15
CA THR A 32 -1.25 16.09 17.37
C THR A 32 0.04 16.32 16.61
N GLU A 33 1.17 16.25 17.30
CA GLU A 33 2.49 16.38 16.68
C GLU A 33 2.87 15.08 15.96
N PHE A 34 3.21 15.19 14.67
CA PHE A 34 3.69 14.09 13.84
C PHE A 34 5.16 14.24 13.48
N ILE A 35 5.87 13.12 13.47
CA ILE A 35 7.20 12.96 12.86
C ILE A 35 7.06 11.97 11.73
N ILE A 36 7.63 12.26 10.56
CA ILE A 36 7.65 11.32 9.44
C ILE A 36 8.98 10.57 9.47
N LEU A 37 8.92 9.23 9.40
CA LEU A 37 10.07 8.37 9.11
C LEU A 37 9.80 7.66 7.78
N ALA A 38 10.35 8.20 6.71
CA ALA A 38 10.12 7.74 5.35
C ALA A 38 11.21 6.76 4.91
N ILE A 39 10.81 5.58 4.47
CA ILE A 39 11.70 4.55 3.91
C ILE A 39 11.59 4.62 2.39
N ALA A 40 12.71 4.91 1.74
CA ALA A 40 12.85 5.03 0.30
C ALA A 40 13.85 4.00 -0.23
N ALA A 41 13.72 3.63 -1.50
CA ALA A 41 14.69 2.74 -2.14
C ALA A 41 16.06 3.43 -2.23
N ASN A 42 16.11 4.65 -2.81
CA ASN A 42 17.37 5.32 -3.12
C ASN A 42 17.44 6.78 -2.67
N ARG A 43 18.66 7.28 -2.48
CA ARG A 43 18.94 8.67 -2.08
C ARG A 43 18.54 9.72 -3.13
N SER A 44 18.19 9.31 -4.35
CA SER A 44 17.83 10.26 -5.42
C SER A 44 16.52 11.01 -5.13
N GLN A 45 15.69 10.46 -4.22
CA GLN A 45 14.41 11.01 -3.77
C GLN A 45 14.56 12.05 -2.64
N ARG A 46 15.77 12.19 -2.07
CA ARG A 46 16.04 13.04 -0.91
C ARG A 46 15.48 14.45 -1.05
N GLY A 47 14.61 14.84 -0.11
CA GLY A 47 13.99 16.18 -0.07
C GLY A 47 13.05 16.51 -1.24
N LYS A 48 12.76 15.58 -2.15
CA LYS A 48 11.85 15.80 -3.29
C LYS A 48 10.43 15.36 -2.92
N TYR A 49 9.78 16.14 -2.06
CA TYR A 49 8.44 15.82 -1.58
C TYR A 49 7.39 16.14 -2.64
N ALA A 50 6.46 15.21 -2.85
CA ALA A 50 5.30 15.39 -3.71
C ALA A 50 4.13 16.10 -2.99
N TYR A 51 4.24 16.29 -1.67
CA TYR A 51 3.23 16.89 -0.81
C TYR A 51 3.81 18.08 -0.05
N GLU A 52 3.00 19.12 0.16
CA GLU A 52 3.28 20.16 1.14
C GLU A 52 3.00 19.59 2.54
N LEU A 53 3.99 19.66 3.44
CA LEU A 53 3.87 19.05 4.75
C LEU A 53 2.95 19.88 5.67
N PRO A 54 1.98 19.27 6.36
CA PRO A 54 1.14 19.97 7.33
C PRO A 54 1.95 20.61 8.48
N GLN A 55 1.45 21.71 9.05
CA GLN A 55 2.15 22.45 10.11
C GLN A 55 2.40 21.64 11.40
N ASN A 56 1.60 20.59 11.64
CA ASN A 56 1.75 19.69 12.77
C ASN A 56 2.80 18.59 12.53
N VAL A 57 3.51 18.60 11.39
CA VAL A 57 4.69 17.77 11.15
C VAL A 57 5.94 18.51 11.63
N SER A 58 6.59 18.01 12.68
CA SER A 58 7.75 18.68 13.28
C SER A 58 9.11 18.28 12.68
N ALA A 59 9.19 17.08 12.08
CA ALA A 59 10.42 16.60 11.44
C ALA A 59 10.16 15.49 10.41
N VAL A 60 11.10 15.34 9.46
CA VAL A 60 11.16 14.23 8.51
C VAL A 60 12.52 13.55 8.61
N TYR A 61 12.51 12.25 8.84
CA TYR A 61 13.66 11.35 8.83
C TYR A 61 13.55 10.45 7.61
N GLU A 62 14.66 10.18 6.95
CA GLU A 62 14.71 9.41 5.70
C GLU A 62 15.67 8.22 5.86
N LEU A 63 15.17 7.01 5.59
CA LEU A 63 15.95 5.78 5.48
C LEU A 63 16.01 5.37 4.01
N TYR A 64 17.20 5.00 3.54
CA TYR A 64 17.43 4.53 2.17
C TYR A 64 17.89 3.07 2.18
N LEU A 65 17.15 2.19 1.49
CA LEU A 65 17.41 0.74 1.52
C LEU A 65 18.56 0.31 0.59
N ASP A 66 18.77 1.01 -0.53
CA ASP A 66 19.87 0.78 -1.47
C ASP A 66 21.12 1.58 -1.12
N ASP A 67 21.20 2.12 0.10
CA ASP A 67 22.35 2.90 0.50
C ASP A 67 23.58 2.00 0.64
N VAL A 68 24.73 2.51 0.20
CA VAL A 68 25.99 1.85 0.48
C VAL A 68 26.41 2.23 1.90
N ASP A 69 26.95 1.27 2.64
CA ASP A 69 27.65 1.53 3.89
C ASP A 69 28.81 2.51 3.59
N TRP A 70 28.57 3.82 3.72
CA TRP A 70 29.57 4.88 3.65
C TRP A 70 30.47 4.89 4.90
N GLY A 71 30.55 3.76 5.62
CA GLY A 71 31.64 3.45 6.53
C GLY A 71 32.96 3.54 5.78
N GLY A 72 33.56 4.73 5.80
CA GLY A 72 34.87 5.00 5.27
C GLY A 72 35.86 3.95 5.76
N SER A 73 36.86 3.68 4.93
CA SER A 73 37.92 2.68 5.09
C SER A 73 38.81 2.78 6.34
N LYS A 74 38.34 3.43 7.41
CA LYS A 74 39.09 3.76 8.63
C LYS A 74 38.55 2.97 9.82
N LYS A 75 38.60 1.64 9.72
CA LYS A 75 38.97 0.66 10.77
C LYS A 75 38.39 -0.71 10.43
N ARG A 76 39.20 -1.56 9.81
CA ARG A 76 38.95 -3.01 9.73
C ARG A 76 39.11 -3.62 11.13
N HIS A 77 38.17 -3.41 12.04
CA HIS A 77 38.08 -4.29 13.20
C HIS A 77 37.41 -5.58 12.74
N LYS A 78 38.14 -6.70 12.79
CA LYS A 78 37.53 -8.04 12.76
C LYS A 78 36.67 -8.15 14.03
N HIS A 79 35.44 -7.67 13.97
CA HIS A 79 34.51 -7.82 15.08
C HIS A 79 33.94 -9.23 14.98
N ARG A 80 34.37 -10.11 15.88
CA ARG A 80 33.74 -11.41 16.06
C ARG A 80 32.54 -11.20 16.97
N LEU A 81 31.37 -11.67 16.54
CA LEU A 81 30.15 -11.55 17.32
C LEU A 81 30.31 -12.28 18.66
N LYS A 82 29.74 -11.71 19.71
CA LYS A 82 29.54 -12.42 20.98
C LYS A 82 28.64 -13.64 20.72
N LYS A 83 28.72 -14.64 21.60
CA LYS A 83 27.95 -15.88 21.45
C LYS A 83 26.45 -15.64 21.24
N GLU A 84 25.86 -14.76 22.05
CA GLU A 84 24.43 -14.41 21.99
C GLU A 84 24.07 -13.72 20.66
N GLN A 85 24.91 -12.79 20.20
CA GLN A 85 24.73 -12.08 18.92
C GLN A 85 24.85 -13.04 17.73
N TYR A 86 25.81 -13.96 17.77
CA TYR A 86 25.96 -14.99 16.76
C TYR A 86 24.74 -15.93 16.72
N GLN A 87 24.23 -16.32 17.89
CA GLN A 87 23.01 -17.13 17.99
C GLN A 87 21.80 -16.40 17.43
N ALA A 88 21.65 -15.11 17.72
CA ALA A 88 20.58 -14.27 17.18
C ALA A 88 20.68 -14.15 15.64
N LEU A 89 21.86 -13.87 15.10
CA LEU A 89 22.09 -13.86 13.65
C LEU A 89 21.74 -15.23 13.04
N ARG A 90 22.21 -16.31 13.64
CA ARG A 90 21.93 -17.69 13.19
C ARG A 90 20.43 -17.99 13.20
N SER A 91 19.71 -17.63 14.26
CA SER A 91 18.25 -17.81 14.35
C SER A 91 17.50 -17.08 13.23
N LEU A 92 17.92 -15.85 12.90
CA LEU A 92 17.36 -15.07 11.79
C LEU A 92 17.58 -15.77 10.45
N LEU A 93 18.80 -16.23 10.17
CA LEU A 93 19.12 -16.90 8.90
C LEU A 93 18.42 -18.26 8.76
N LEU A 94 18.27 -18.99 9.86
CA LEU A 94 17.62 -20.31 9.89
C LEU A 94 16.11 -20.25 10.01
N ASP A 95 15.53 -19.09 10.30
CA ASP A 95 14.10 -18.92 10.59
C ASP A 95 13.62 -19.78 11.77
N GLN A 96 14.31 -19.66 12.92
CA GLN A 96 14.04 -20.47 14.12
C GLN A 96 14.09 -19.58 15.35
N ASP A 97 12.93 -19.28 15.97
CA ASP A 97 12.82 -18.50 17.21
C ASP A 97 13.73 -17.27 17.24
N ILE A 98 13.46 -16.33 16.32
CA ILE A 98 14.34 -15.20 16.03
C ILE A 98 14.43 -14.26 17.23
N GLU A 99 15.65 -14.08 17.76
CA GLU A 99 15.99 -13.19 18.88
C GLU A 99 16.13 -11.72 18.43
N TRP A 100 15.01 -11.10 18.03
CA TRP A 100 15.00 -9.74 17.45
C TRP A 100 15.59 -8.66 18.35
N ASN A 101 15.35 -8.71 19.66
CA ASN A 101 15.86 -7.71 20.60
C ASN A 101 17.39 -7.71 20.69
N VAL A 102 18.02 -8.89 20.57
CA VAL A 102 19.49 -9.02 20.54
C VAL A 102 20.04 -8.43 19.23
N LEU A 103 19.33 -8.64 18.11
CA LEU A 103 19.69 -8.04 16.82
C LEU A 103 19.55 -6.51 16.84
N PHE A 104 18.46 -5.98 17.40
CA PHE A 104 18.29 -4.53 17.56
C PHE A 104 19.43 -3.93 18.38
N ASP A 105 19.77 -4.56 19.51
CA ASP A 105 20.89 -4.11 20.35
C ASP A 105 22.23 -4.16 19.61
N LEU A 106 22.50 -5.23 18.86
CA LEU A 106 23.73 -5.35 18.05
C LEU A 106 23.85 -4.19 17.04
N PHE A 107 22.80 -3.89 16.28
CA PHE A 107 22.89 -2.90 15.21
C PHE A 107 22.73 -1.45 15.67
N ARG A 108 22.11 -1.19 16.84
CA ARG A 108 21.92 0.18 17.36
C ARG A 108 22.89 0.60 18.46
N LYS A 109 23.35 -0.32 19.31
CA LYS A 109 24.23 0.02 20.46
C LYS A 109 25.70 -0.22 20.16
N GLU A 110 26.02 -1.09 19.21
CA GLU A 110 27.41 -1.41 18.84
C GLU A 110 27.80 -0.77 17.51
N ASP A 111 29.07 -0.39 17.39
CA ASP A 111 29.65 0.18 16.16
C ASP A 111 30.00 -0.95 15.17
N VAL A 112 28.97 -1.50 14.51
CA VAL A 112 29.09 -2.62 13.57
C VAL A 112 29.18 -2.08 12.14
N SER A 113 30.24 -2.43 11.41
CA SER A 113 30.24 -2.25 9.95
C SER A 113 29.45 -3.38 9.29
N LEU A 114 28.42 -3.03 8.51
CA LEU A 114 27.60 -4.01 7.79
C LEU A 114 28.44 -4.79 6.78
N ASN A 115 29.32 -4.09 6.06
CA ASN A 115 30.21 -4.73 5.11
C ASN A 115 31.16 -5.72 5.81
N ALA A 116 31.73 -5.33 6.96
CA ALA A 116 32.61 -6.22 7.72
C ALA A 116 31.86 -7.46 8.25
N LEU A 117 30.60 -7.30 8.67
CA LEU A 117 29.75 -8.41 9.13
C LEU A 117 29.38 -9.35 7.97
N LEU A 118 28.80 -8.82 6.89
CA LEU A 118 28.32 -9.60 5.73
C LEU A 118 29.46 -10.32 4.98
N MET A 119 30.68 -9.76 5.00
CA MET A 119 31.89 -10.37 4.44
C MET A 119 32.68 -11.18 5.48
N GLY A 120 32.24 -11.21 6.74
CA GLY A 120 32.92 -11.82 7.86
C GLY A 120 32.71 -13.34 7.99
N GLU A 121 33.51 -13.94 8.87
CA GLU A 121 33.50 -15.38 9.14
C GLU A 121 32.20 -15.84 9.83
N ASP A 122 31.68 -15.04 10.77
CA ASP A 122 30.46 -15.35 11.50
C ASP A 122 29.24 -15.44 10.57
N PHE A 123 29.05 -14.45 9.69
CA PHE A 123 27.96 -14.49 8.70
C PHE A 123 28.15 -15.66 7.72
N LEU A 124 29.37 -15.89 7.23
CA LEU A 124 29.67 -17.02 6.35
C LEU A 124 29.34 -18.37 7.00
N ASN A 125 29.68 -18.57 8.27
CA ASN A 125 29.42 -19.80 9.00
C ASN A 125 27.92 -20.04 9.20
N ALA A 126 27.18 -19.00 9.59
CA ALA A 126 25.72 -19.09 9.74
C ALA A 126 25.01 -19.34 8.40
N VAL A 127 25.48 -18.72 7.31
CA VAL A 127 24.96 -18.97 5.94
C VAL A 127 25.28 -20.40 5.48
N LYS A 128 26.49 -20.92 5.73
CA LYS A 128 26.85 -22.31 5.39
C LYS A 128 25.93 -23.31 6.09
N GLU A 129 25.63 -23.06 7.35
CA GLU A 129 24.70 -23.90 8.11
C GLU A 129 23.30 -23.89 7.49
N CYS A 130 22.75 -22.69 7.21
CA CYS A 130 21.46 -22.56 6.53
C CYS A 130 21.43 -23.25 5.16
N TYR A 131 22.49 -23.05 4.37
CA TYR A 131 22.67 -23.70 3.08
C TYR A 131 22.65 -25.23 3.19
N ASN A 132 23.45 -25.80 4.09
CA ASN A 132 23.53 -27.25 4.25
C ASN A 132 22.22 -27.87 4.72
N LEU A 133 21.45 -27.16 5.55
CA LEU A 133 20.19 -27.64 6.08
C LEU A 133 19.02 -27.53 5.10
N LYS A 134 18.95 -26.46 4.29
CA LYS A 134 17.74 -26.13 3.51
C LYS A 134 17.96 -25.99 1.99
N TYR A 135 19.18 -25.70 1.54
CA TYR A 135 19.45 -25.25 0.16
C TYR A 135 20.68 -25.89 -0.49
N SER A 136 21.06 -27.11 -0.08
CA SER A 136 22.24 -27.82 -0.59
C SER A 136 22.17 -28.20 -2.09
N GLN A 137 21.00 -28.03 -2.70
CA GLN A 137 20.68 -28.28 -4.10
C GLN A 137 21.04 -27.15 -5.08
N ILE A 138 21.47 -25.97 -4.60
CA ILE A 138 21.85 -24.83 -5.46
C ILE A 138 23.32 -24.47 -5.33
N VAL A 139 23.86 -23.62 -6.22
CA VAL A 139 25.26 -23.21 -6.14
C VAL A 139 25.48 -22.33 -4.89
N PHE A 140 26.41 -22.73 -4.02
CA PHE A 140 26.69 -22.03 -2.76
C PHE A 140 27.10 -20.56 -2.95
N SER A 141 27.90 -20.23 -3.97
CA SER A 141 28.32 -18.84 -4.24
C SER A 141 27.11 -17.93 -4.46
N ASP A 142 26.15 -18.41 -5.26
CA ASP A 142 24.97 -17.65 -5.65
C ASP A 142 24.00 -17.52 -4.47
N PHE A 143 23.89 -18.58 -3.65
CA PHE A 143 23.18 -18.52 -2.38
C PHE A 143 23.80 -17.51 -1.41
N LEU A 144 25.12 -17.53 -1.23
CA LEU A 144 25.82 -16.61 -0.33
C LEU A 144 25.61 -15.15 -0.77
N TRP A 145 25.72 -14.85 -2.07
CA TRP A 145 25.43 -13.52 -2.60
C TRP A 145 23.97 -13.12 -2.40
N THR A 146 23.04 -14.04 -2.66
CA THR A 146 21.61 -13.80 -2.41
C THR A 146 21.34 -13.46 -0.94
N MET A 147 21.91 -14.23 0.00
CA MET A 147 21.78 -13.95 1.43
C MET A 147 22.34 -12.57 1.79
N ARG A 148 23.51 -12.19 1.26
CA ARG A 148 24.06 -10.85 1.51
C ARG A 148 23.14 -9.74 1.00
N SER A 149 22.60 -9.88 -0.20
CA SER A 149 21.67 -8.90 -0.79
C SER A 149 20.35 -8.80 -0.02
N ILE A 150 19.82 -9.93 0.45
CA ILE A 150 18.55 -9.98 1.21
C ILE A 150 18.67 -9.30 2.57
N TYR A 151 19.76 -9.55 3.30
CA TYR A 151 19.90 -9.05 4.68
C TYR A 151 20.48 -7.64 4.78
N LEU A 152 21.16 -7.14 3.75
CA LEU A 152 21.73 -5.79 3.76
C LEU A 152 20.68 -4.70 4.05
N PRO A 153 19.53 -4.61 3.34
CA PRO A 153 18.49 -3.62 3.63
C PRO A 153 17.91 -3.74 5.03
N LEU A 154 17.72 -4.98 5.52
CA LEU A 154 17.23 -5.22 6.88
C LEU A 154 18.24 -4.72 7.93
N PHE A 155 19.53 -4.96 7.72
CA PHE A 155 20.56 -4.51 8.65
C PHE A 155 20.72 -2.98 8.62
N LEU A 156 20.64 -2.35 7.45
CA LEU A 156 20.57 -0.89 7.32
C LEU A 156 19.36 -0.32 8.10
N THR A 157 18.20 -0.97 7.97
CA THR A 157 16.99 -0.62 8.71
C THR A 157 17.25 -0.68 10.22
N MET A 158 17.85 -1.77 10.73
CA MET A 158 18.17 -1.88 12.16
C MET A 158 19.29 -0.95 12.63
N GLN A 159 20.15 -0.44 11.73
CA GLN A 159 21.14 0.58 12.08
C GLN A 159 20.58 2.00 12.13
N THR A 160 19.35 2.22 11.68
CA THR A 160 18.76 3.56 11.55
C THR A 160 18.52 4.21 12.93
N GLU A 161 18.85 5.49 13.07
CA GLU A 161 18.48 6.26 14.25
C GLU A 161 16.98 6.54 14.26
N LEU A 162 16.32 6.16 15.35
CA LEU A 162 14.88 6.35 15.49
C LEU A 162 14.56 7.69 16.14
N PRO A 163 13.64 8.49 15.58
CA PRO A 163 13.17 9.69 16.25
C PRO A 163 12.28 9.30 17.43
N LYS A 164 12.55 9.82 18.64
CA LYS A 164 11.75 9.49 19.83
C LYS A 164 10.30 9.95 19.69
N ALA A 165 9.35 9.02 19.81
CA ALA A 165 7.91 9.26 19.79
C ALA A 165 7.16 8.34 20.77
N ASP A 166 5.93 8.68 21.13
CA ASP A 166 5.10 7.88 22.04
C ASP A 166 4.41 6.72 21.30
N LEU A 167 3.98 6.98 20.06
CA LEU A 167 3.33 6.00 19.18
C LEU A 167 4.07 5.94 17.84
N TYR A 168 4.38 4.74 17.37
CA TYR A 168 4.81 4.48 16.01
C TYR A 168 3.63 3.92 15.23
N HIS A 169 3.20 4.66 14.22
CA HIS A 169 2.14 4.24 13.31
C HIS A 169 2.78 3.87 11.97
N CYS A 170 2.87 2.57 11.71
CA CYS A 170 3.46 2.01 10.48
C CYS A 170 2.35 1.72 9.46
N VAL A 171 2.58 2.07 8.20
CA VAL A 171 1.61 1.81 7.10
C VAL A 171 1.77 0.43 6.44
N ALA A 172 2.71 -0.37 6.94
CA ALA A 172 3.03 -1.71 6.47
C ALA A 172 3.80 -2.50 7.53
N THR A 173 3.80 -3.82 7.41
CA THR A 173 4.48 -4.76 8.30
C THR A 173 5.95 -5.02 7.96
N GLY A 174 6.43 -4.57 6.79
CA GLY A 174 7.79 -4.75 6.28
C GLY A 174 8.90 -4.06 7.09
N TYR A 175 9.75 -3.29 6.40
CA TYR A 175 10.80 -2.51 7.07
C TYR A 175 10.21 -1.48 8.04
N ALA A 176 9.03 -0.93 7.72
CA ALA A 176 8.29 -0.07 8.63
C ALA A 176 7.91 -0.79 9.94
N GLY A 177 7.44 -2.04 9.84
CA GLY A 177 7.14 -2.88 11.01
C GLY A 177 8.37 -3.18 11.86
N VAL A 178 9.53 -3.44 11.22
CA VAL A 178 10.81 -3.62 11.92
C VAL A 178 11.20 -2.37 12.71
N LEU A 179 11.12 -1.17 12.10
CA LEU A 179 11.44 0.10 12.79
C LEU A 179 10.49 0.36 13.96
N GLY A 180 9.19 0.07 13.79
CA GLY A 180 8.19 0.18 14.84
C GLY A 180 8.45 -0.77 16.03
N ALA A 181 8.78 -2.03 15.75
CA ALA A 181 9.16 -3.01 16.77
C ALA A 181 10.46 -2.61 17.49
N MET A 182 11.44 -2.12 16.73
CA MET A 182 12.70 -1.62 17.27
C MET A 182 12.47 -0.41 18.19
N ALA A 183 11.56 0.49 17.84
CA ALA A 183 11.20 1.62 18.68
C ALA A 183 10.52 1.22 19.99
N LYS A 184 9.64 0.22 19.94
CA LYS A 184 9.02 -0.37 21.14
C LYS A 184 10.08 -0.94 22.09
N HIS A 185 11.09 -1.63 21.56
CA HIS A 185 12.21 -2.16 22.35
C HIS A 185 13.04 -1.05 23.02
N PHE A 186 13.39 0.02 22.29
CA PHE A 186 14.27 1.07 22.84
C PHE A 186 13.56 2.13 23.69
N TYR A 187 12.31 2.46 23.37
CA TYR A 187 11.60 3.59 23.97
C TYR A 187 10.35 3.18 24.75
N GLY A 188 9.91 1.92 24.68
CA GLY A 188 8.65 1.49 25.28
C GLY A 188 7.41 2.06 24.59
N SER A 189 7.57 2.59 23.37
CA SER A 189 6.49 3.20 22.58
C SER A 189 5.42 2.17 22.19
N ARG A 190 4.21 2.65 21.88
CA ARG A 190 3.17 1.80 21.27
C ARG A 190 3.42 1.63 19.78
N LEU A 191 2.95 0.51 19.24
CA LEU A 191 3.06 0.19 17.82
C LEU A 191 1.66 -0.06 17.25
N LEU A 192 1.26 0.81 16.33
CA LEU A 192 0.08 0.66 15.49
C LEU A 192 0.52 0.34 14.06
N ILE A 193 -0.10 -0.65 13.44
CA ILE A 193 0.15 -0.99 12.05
C ILE A 193 -1.17 -0.85 11.30
N SER A 194 -1.23 -0.03 10.25
CA SER A 194 -2.37 0.02 9.33
C SER A 194 -1.95 -0.55 7.99
N GLU A 195 -2.37 -1.78 7.67
CA GLU A 195 -2.04 -2.39 6.39
C GLU A 195 -3.06 -1.98 5.31
N HIS A 196 -2.56 -1.29 4.29
CA HIS A 196 -3.35 -0.90 3.11
C HIS A 196 -3.38 -1.98 2.01
N GLY A 197 -2.47 -2.94 2.13
CA GLY A 197 -2.36 -4.17 1.37
C GLY A 197 -1.55 -5.15 2.21
N ILE A 198 -1.76 -6.45 2.00
CA ILE A 198 -1.08 -7.48 2.80
C ILE A 198 0.35 -7.59 2.31
N TYR A 199 1.30 -7.06 3.09
CA TYR A 199 2.68 -6.84 2.66
C TYR A 199 3.34 -8.10 2.08
N THR A 200 3.21 -9.24 2.78
CA THR A 200 3.79 -10.52 2.34
C THR A 200 3.24 -10.98 1.00
N ARG A 201 1.93 -10.82 0.77
CA ARG A 201 1.26 -11.20 -0.47
C ARG A 201 1.67 -10.30 -1.63
N GLU A 202 1.68 -8.99 -1.40
CA GLU A 202 2.14 -8.03 -2.43
C GLU A 202 3.59 -8.32 -2.85
N ARG A 203 4.50 -8.56 -1.89
CA ARG A 203 5.89 -8.89 -2.20
C ARG A 203 6.03 -10.27 -2.86
N GLU A 204 5.23 -11.25 -2.48
CA GLU A 204 5.18 -12.55 -3.13
C GLU A 204 4.74 -12.43 -4.60
N GLU A 205 3.67 -11.66 -4.88
CA GLU A 205 3.20 -11.39 -6.23
C GLU A 205 4.24 -10.67 -7.09
N GLU A 206 4.89 -9.63 -6.55
CA GLU A 206 5.97 -8.91 -7.22
C GLU A 206 7.15 -9.83 -7.56
N LEU A 207 7.59 -10.65 -6.59
CA LEU A 207 8.69 -11.59 -6.79
C LEU A 207 8.36 -12.68 -7.81
N ILE A 208 7.12 -13.20 -7.80
CA ILE A 208 6.69 -14.20 -8.78
C ILE A 208 6.76 -13.63 -10.20
N LYS A 209 6.41 -12.35 -10.40
CA LYS A 209 6.49 -11.65 -11.69
C LYS A 209 7.92 -11.23 -12.06
N ALA A 210 8.81 -11.05 -11.08
CA ALA A 210 10.17 -10.62 -11.31
C ALA A 210 10.97 -11.62 -12.17
N LYS A 211 11.64 -11.08 -13.21
CA LYS A 211 12.55 -11.84 -14.08
C LYS A 211 13.99 -11.93 -13.54
N TRP A 212 14.35 -11.06 -12.58
CA TRP A 212 15.72 -10.94 -12.07
C TRP A 212 16.09 -11.96 -10.97
N VAL A 213 15.10 -12.64 -10.37
CA VAL A 213 15.30 -13.74 -9.41
C VAL A 213 14.75 -15.03 -10.01
N ALA A 214 15.55 -16.09 -10.07
CA ALA A 214 15.13 -17.37 -10.62
C ALA A 214 14.66 -18.35 -9.53
N GLY A 215 13.58 -19.08 -9.81
CA GLY A 215 13.16 -20.28 -9.09
C GLY A 215 13.24 -20.19 -7.56
N ILE A 216 14.09 -21.03 -6.97
CA ILE A 216 14.17 -21.22 -5.51
C ILE A 216 14.62 -19.98 -4.73
N TYR A 217 15.31 -19.04 -5.36
CA TYR A 217 15.75 -17.80 -4.70
C TYR A 217 14.57 -16.88 -4.37
N LYS A 218 13.44 -17.00 -5.09
CA LYS A 218 12.20 -16.26 -4.78
C LYS A 218 11.66 -16.65 -3.40
N ASN A 219 11.71 -17.94 -3.07
CA ASN A 219 11.24 -18.43 -1.77
C ASN A 219 12.07 -17.85 -0.61
N ILE A 220 13.39 -17.68 -0.79
CA ILE A 220 14.26 -17.09 0.24
C ILE A 220 13.85 -15.64 0.52
N TRP A 221 13.52 -14.87 -0.52
CA TRP A 221 13.00 -13.50 -0.36
C TRP A 221 11.62 -13.47 0.30
N ILE A 222 10.70 -14.35 -0.12
CA ILE A 222 9.37 -14.46 0.48
C ILE A 222 9.47 -14.79 1.97
N ASP A 223 10.31 -15.76 2.33
CA ASP A 223 10.56 -16.13 3.73
C ASP A 223 11.13 -14.94 4.53
N GLN A 224 12.01 -14.14 3.92
CA GLN A 224 12.50 -12.93 4.56
C GLN A 224 11.39 -11.91 4.84
N PHE A 225 10.51 -11.64 3.88
CA PHE A 225 9.37 -10.73 4.08
C PHE A 225 8.38 -11.26 5.13
N ARG A 226 8.17 -12.58 5.18
CA ARG A 226 7.37 -13.24 6.22
C ARG A 226 7.95 -13.05 7.61
N LYS A 227 9.27 -13.16 7.79
CA LYS A 227 9.93 -12.91 9.09
C LYS A 227 9.67 -11.51 9.63
N MET A 228 9.81 -10.48 8.78
CA MET A 228 9.54 -9.09 9.16
C MET A 228 8.08 -8.89 9.51
N SER A 229 7.17 -9.49 8.73
CA SER A 229 5.74 -9.37 8.98
C SER A 229 5.31 -10.04 10.28
N LYS A 230 5.86 -11.23 10.57
CA LYS A 230 5.63 -11.96 11.82
C LYS A 230 6.13 -11.17 13.03
N LEU A 231 7.31 -10.55 12.94
CA LEU A 231 7.80 -9.62 13.97
C LEU A 231 6.79 -8.50 14.20
N ALA A 232 6.35 -7.83 13.13
CA ALA A 232 5.45 -6.70 13.21
C ALA A 232 4.09 -7.08 13.84
N TYR A 233 3.52 -8.24 13.48
CA TYR A 233 2.30 -8.76 14.10
C TYR A 233 2.48 -9.13 15.57
N ASN A 234 3.61 -9.75 15.93
CA ASN A 234 3.89 -10.12 17.31
C ASN A 234 4.09 -8.88 18.20
N GLU A 235 4.80 -7.87 17.71
CA GLU A 235 5.13 -6.67 18.48
C GLU A 235 4.05 -5.59 18.43
N GLY A 236 3.21 -5.61 17.38
CA GLY A 236 2.07 -4.71 17.21
C GLY A 236 1.16 -4.72 18.44
N THR A 237 0.77 -3.53 18.88
CA THR A 237 -0.25 -3.35 19.91
C THR A 237 -1.65 -3.45 19.29
N LEU A 238 -1.82 -2.85 18.10
CA LEU A 238 -3.02 -2.96 17.28
C LEU A 238 -2.59 -3.03 15.81
N ILE A 239 -3.23 -3.91 15.06
CA ILE A 239 -3.01 -4.13 13.63
C ILE A 239 -4.35 -3.92 12.94
N THR A 240 -4.40 -3.00 12.00
CA THR A 240 -5.61 -2.68 11.25
C THR A 240 -5.50 -3.10 9.79
N SER A 241 -6.66 -3.35 9.19
CA SER A 241 -6.83 -3.65 7.77
C SER A 241 -8.08 -2.94 7.25
N LEU A 242 -8.16 -2.78 5.93
CA LEU A 242 -9.20 -1.95 5.32
C LEU A 242 -10.58 -2.63 5.23
N PHE A 243 -10.63 -3.96 5.32
CA PHE A 243 -11.85 -4.77 5.16
C PHE A 243 -11.67 -6.17 5.77
N GLU A 244 -12.78 -6.90 5.97
CA GLU A 244 -12.76 -8.16 6.73
C GLU A 244 -11.92 -9.25 6.07
N HIS A 245 -11.99 -9.42 4.76
CA HIS A 245 -11.17 -10.43 4.09
C HIS A 245 -9.66 -10.14 4.27
N ALA A 246 -9.22 -8.87 4.22
CA ALA A 246 -7.83 -8.53 4.54
C ALA A 246 -7.48 -8.88 6.00
N ARG A 247 -8.40 -8.69 6.94
CA ARG A 247 -8.23 -9.10 8.34
C ARG A 247 -8.07 -10.61 8.50
N GLU A 248 -8.88 -11.40 7.80
CA GLU A 248 -8.76 -12.86 7.77
C GLU A 248 -7.38 -13.30 7.29
N LEU A 249 -6.87 -12.65 6.24
CA LEU A 249 -5.53 -12.92 5.70
C LEU A 249 -4.42 -12.56 6.70
N GLN A 250 -4.55 -11.46 7.45
CA GLN A 250 -3.61 -11.13 8.53
C GLN A 250 -3.55 -12.27 9.55
N VAL A 251 -4.71 -12.80 9.96
CA VAL A 251 -4.79 -13.91 10.93
C VAL A 251 -4.19 -15.20 10.36
N GLU A 252 -4.49 -15.54 9.09
CA GLU A 252 -3.90 -16.69 8.40
C GLU A 252 -2.36 -16.62 8.38
N LEU A 253 -1.81 -15.42 8.23
CA LEU A 253 -0.37 -15.15 8.21
C LEU A 253 0.26 -15.07 9.62
N GLY A 254 -0.52 -15.32 10.67
CA GLY A 254 -0.04 -15.41 12.05
C GLY A 254 -0.25 -14.16 12.89
N CYS A 255 -1.07 -13.21 12.46
CA CYS A 255 -1.49 -12.08 13.29
C CYS A 255 -2.45 -12.56 14.40
N PRO A 256 -2.20 -12.27 15.69
CA PRO A 256 -3.14 -12.62 16.75
C PRO A 256 -4.48 -11.90 16.59
N VAL A 257 -5.58 -12.65 16.51
CA VAL A 257 -6.92 -12.14 16.18
C VAL A 257 -7.38 -11.03 17.14
N GLU A 258 -7.00 -11.10 18.41
CA GLU A 258 -7.33 -10.12 19.44
C GLU A 258 -6.65 -8.76 19.25
N LYS A 259 -5.64 -8.70 18.38
CA LYS A 259 -4.93 -7.46 18.02
C LYS A 259 -5.39 -6.89 16.68
N THR A 260 -6.38 -7.50 16.03
CA THR A 260 -6.82 -7.10 14.68
C THR A 260 -8.07 -6.23 14.72
N MET A 261 -8.18 -5.27 13.80
CA MET A 261 -9.35 -4.42 13.64
C MET A 261 -9.54 -3.94 12.21
N VAL A 262 -10.80 -3.90 11.72
CA VAL A 262 -11.09 -3.32 10.41
C VAL A 262 -11.26 -1.80 10.52
N THR A 263 -10.49 -1.05 9.75
CA THR A 263 -10.53 0.41 9.62
C THR A 263 -10.63 0.80 8.15
N PRO A 264 -11.85 0.92 7.59
CA PRO A 264 -12.02 1.27 6.20
C PRO A 264 -11.47 2.66 5.87
N ASN A 265 -11.07 2.84 4.62
CA ASN A 265 -10.75 4.15 4.07
C ASN A 265 -11.99 5.04 4.06
N GLY A 266 -11.77 6.34 4.29
CA GLY A 266 -12.79 7.36 4.21
C GLY A 266 -12.44 8.44 3.20
N ILE A 267 -13.44 8.94 2.48
CA ILE A 267 -13.29 10.06 1.55
C ILE A 267 -14.15 11.27 1.95
N ARG A 268 -13.77 12.47 1.48
CA ARG A 268 -14.56 13.69 1.61
C ARG A 268 -15.60 13.74 0.50
N VAL A 269 -16.82 13.28 0.78
CA VAL A 269 -17.90 13.18 -0.21
C VAL A 269 -18.28 14.56 -0.76
N GLU A 270 -18.22 15.60 0.08
CA GLU A 270 -18.57 16.99 -0.26
C GLU A 270 -17.71 17.54 -1.41
N ASN A 271 -16.49 17.02 -1.59
CA ASN A 271 -15.60 17.44 -2.67
C ASN A 271 -16.08 17.00 -4.06
N LEU A 272 -16.96 15.99 -4.12
CA LEU A 272 -17.46 15.39 -5.36
C LEU A 272 -18.97 15.58 -5.53
N GLN A 273 -19.60 16.34 -4.64
CA GLN A 273 -20.98 16.80 -4.80
C GLN A 273 -21.05 17.97 -5.80
N ASN A 274 -22.14 18.03 -6.57
CA ASN A 274 -22.44 19.12 -7.51
C ASN A 274 -21.32 19.41 -8.51
N ILE A 275 -20.60 18.38 -8.95
CA ILE A 275 -19.56 18.51 -9.98
C ILE A 275 -20.17 18.71 -11.37
N PRO A 276 -19.47 19.38 -12.30
CA PRO A 276 -19.92 19.56 -13.68
C PRO A 276 -20.27 18.23 -14.36
N GLY A 277 -21.45 18.19 -15.00
CA GLY A 277 -21.93 17.03 -15.75
C GLY A 277 -21.34 16.94 -17.16
N LYS A 278 -22.00 16.15 -18.01
CA LYS A 278 -21.65 16.02 -19.44
C LYS A 278 -21.63 17.37 -20.16
N THR A 279 -20.69 17.52 -21.09
CA THR A 279 -20.55 18.67 -21.99
C THR A 279 -21.10 18.36 -23.39
N GLU A 280 -21.06 19.33 -24.30
CA GLU A 280 -21.43 19.10 -25.71
C GLU A 280 -20.54 18.04 -26.39
N GLU A 281 -19.29 17.89 -25.95
CA GLU A 281 -18.36 16.85 -26.44
C GLU A 281 -18.83 15.42 -26.11
N ASP A 282 -19.71 15.29 -25.12
CA ASP A 282 -20.21 14.02 -24.60
C ASP A 282 -21.58 13.65 -25.19
N ALA A 283 -22.13 14.49 -26.08
CA ALA A 283 -23.47 14.32 -26.63
C ALA A 283 -23.59 13.00 -27.42
N GLY A 284 -24.58 12.18 -27.06
CA GLY A 284 -24.84 10.88 -27.68
C GLY A 284 -23.88 9.77 -27.28
N MET A 285 -22.86 10.06 -26.46
CA MET A 285 -21.87 9.10 -26.01
C MET A 285 -22.19 8.54 -24.62
N VAL A 286 -21.73 7.32 -24.38
CA VAL A 286 -21.64 6.68 -23.06
C VAL A 286 -20.19 6.71 -22.64
N ASN A 287 -19.88 7.56 -21.67
CA ASN A 287 -18.53 7.79 -21.18
C ASN A 287 -18.18 6.79 -20.08
N ILE A 288 -17.13 5.99 -20.30
CA ILE A 288 -16.51 5.09 -19.33
C ILE A 288 -15.23 5.75 -18.83
N GLY A 289 -15.11 5.99 -17.52
CA GLY A 289 -13.97 6.67 -16.93
C GLY A 289 -13.06 5.76 -16.11
N ALA A 290 -11.76 5.76 -16.38
CA ALA A 290 -10.75 5.06 -15.59
C ALA A 290 -9.84 6.08 -14.90
N VAL A 291 -10.01 6.30 -13.60
CA VAL A 291 -9.13 7.20 -12.82
C VAL A 291 -7.99 6.37 -12.23
N LEU A 292 -6.84 6.34 -12.89
CA LEU A 292 -5.70 5.49 -12.51
C LEU A 292 -4.39 6.00 -13.09
N ARG A 293 -3.27 5.61 -12.46
CA ARG A 293 -1.93 5.75 -13.05
C ARG A 293 -1.76 4.69 -14.13
N VAL A 294 -1.17 5.04 -15.27
CA VAL A 294 -0.91 4.09 -16.37
C VAL A 294 0.30 3.23 -16.03
N THR A 295 0.08 2.16 -15.28
CA THR A 295 1.12 1.21 -14.86
C THR A 295 0.66 -0.24 -15.04
N PRO A 296 1.58 -1.22 -15.14
CA PRO A 296 1.23 -2.62 -15.38
C PRO A 296 0.23 -3.21 -14.37
N ILE A 297 0.31 -2.80 -13.10
CA ILE A 297 -0.59 -3.32 -12.04
C ILE A 297 -2.06 -2.91 -12.26
N LYS A 298 -2.31 -1.84 -13.03
CA LYS A 298 -3.66 -1.35 -13.37
C LYS A 298 -4.24 -2.02 -14.63
N ASP A 299 -3.44 -2.83 -15.33
CA ASP A 299 -3.83 -3.62 -16.50
C ASP A 299 -4.67 -2.85 -17.53
N VAL A 300 -4.18 -1.67 -17.88
CA VAL A 300 -4.76 -0.79 -18.90
C VAL A 300 -4.84 -1.47 -20.28
N LYS A 301 -3.95 -2.42 -20.59
CA LYS A 301 -3.99 -3.15 -21.87
C LYS A 301 -5.24 -4.02 -22.01
N THR A 302 -5.58 -4.81 -21.00
CA THR A 302 -6.84 -5.59 -20.99
C THR A 302 -8.06 -4.66 -21.09
N MET A 303 -8.03 -3.52 -20.40
CA MET A 303 -9.10 -2.52 -20.49
C MET A 303 -9.32 -2.02 -21.93
N ILE A 304 -8.25 -1.68 -22.64
CA ILE A 304 -8.30 -1.20 -24.03
C ILE A 304 -8.81 -2.31 -24.96
N GLN A 305 -8.32 -3.54 -24.80
CA GLN A 305 -8.77 -4.69 -25.59
C GLN A 305 -10.26 -4.95 -25.40
N ALA A 306 -10.73 -4.99 -24.15
CA ALA A 306 -12.14 -5.17 -23.83
C ALA A 306 -13.01 -4.03 -24.39
N PHE A 307 -12.52 -2.79 -24.29
CA PHE A 307 -13.19 -1.64 -24.90
C PHE A 307 -13.31 -1.77 -26.41
N ALA A 308 -12.27 -2.24 -27.11
CA ALA A 308 -12.34 -2.46 -28.56
C ALA A 308 -13.45 -3.44 -28.94
N PHE A 309 -13.54 -4.58 -28.25
CA PHE A 309 -14.63 -5.54 -28.45
C PHE A 309 -16.02 -4.94 -28.14
N ALA A 310 -16.15 -4.14 -27.09
CA ALA A 310 -17.41 -3.50 -26.74
C ALA A 310 -17.79 -2.41 -27.77
N LYS A 311 -16.84 -1.60 -28.22
CA LYS A 311 -17.03 -0.50 -29.17
C LYS A 311 -17.49 -0.99 -30.54
N GLU A 312 -17.07 -2.18 -30.95
CA GLU A 312 -17.58 -2.80 -32.17
C GLU A 312 -19.11 -2.99 -32.14
N ARG A 313 -19.64 -3.34 -30.97
CA ARG A 313 -21.07 -3.65 -30.74
C ARG A 313 -21.90 -2.42 -30.36
N ASP A 314 -21.31 -1.45 -29.66
CA ASP A 314 -21.96 -0.16 -29.35
C ASP A 314 -21.03 1.02 -29.65
N ARG A 315 -21.32 1.71 -30.76
CA ARG A 315 -20.52 2.85 -31.24
C ARG A 315 -20.63 4.09 -30.36
N ARG A 316 -21.55 4.13 -29.38
CA ARG A 316 -21.68 5.25 -28.43
C ARG A 316 -20.65 5.21 -27.32
N LEU A 317 -19.94 4.09 -27.12
CA LEU A 317 -18.95 3.97 -26.05
C LEU A 317 -17.74 4.89 -26.27
N LYS A 318 -17.29 5.58 -25.22
CA LYS A 318 -16.04 6.37 -25.19
C LYS A 318 -15.29 6.09 -23.90
N LEU A 319 -13.98 5.81 -23.98
CA LEU A 319 -13.15 5.46 -22.83
C LEU A 319 -12.21 6.61 -22.48
N TRP A 320 -12.27 7.07 -21.24
CA TRP A 320 -11.43 8.13 -20.71
C TRP A 320 -10.45 7.56 -19.68
N ILE A 321 -9.16 7.54 -20.00
CA ILE A 321 -8.10 7.09 -19.11
C ILE A 321 -7.44 8.33 -18.48
N MET A 322 -7.70 8.50 -17.19
CA MET A 322 -7.46 9.71 -16.42
C MET A 322 -6.43 9.50 -15.32
N GLY A 323 -5.17 9.77 -15.64
CA GLY A 323 -4.10 9.85 -14.67
C GLY A 323 -2.72 9.90 -15.32
N PRO A 324 -1.66 10.08 -14.50
CA PRO A 324 -0.30 10.21 -15.01
C PRO A 324 0.19 8.88 -15.59
N TRP A 325 1.12 8.99 -16.55
CA TRP A 325 1.76 7.86 -17.24
C TRP A 325 3.29 7.99 -17.27
N GLU A 326 3.83 9.05 -16.66
CA GLU A 326 5.27 9.33 -16.66
C GLU A 326 6.07 8.39 -15.78
N GLU A 327 5.41 7.65 -14.87
CA GLU A 327 6.03 6.67 -13.99
C GLU A 327 6.55 5.44 -14.75
N ASP A 328 5.84 5.00 -15.79
CA ASP A 328 6.20 3.86 -16.62
C ASP A 328 5.93 4.20 -18.10
N ARG A 329 6.86 4.96 -18.68
CA ARG A 329 6.73 5.46 -20.06
C ARG A 329 6.68 4.34 -21.10
N GLU A 330 7.44 3.27 -20.89
CA GLU A 330 7.47 2.13 -21.81
C GLU A 330 6.09 1.46 -21.86
N TYR A 331 5.51 1.15 -20.69
CA TYR A 331 4.16 0.57 -20.64
C TYR A 331 3.09 1.50 -21.21
N ALA A 332 3.21 2.81 -21.00
CA ALA A 332 2.30 3.80 -21.55
C ALA A 332 2.38 3.86 -23.09
N GLU A 333 3.59 3.86 -23.66
CA GLU A 333 3.81 3.81 -25.11
C GLU A 333 3.20 2.55 -25.73
N GLU A 334 3.34 1.39 -25.08
CA GLU A 334 2.67 0.16 -25.51
C GLU A 334 1.13 0.29 -25.50
N CYS A 335 0.55 1.00 -24.50
CA CYS A 335 -0.88 1.25 -24.44
C CYS A 335 -1.34 2.20 -25.57
N PHE A 336 -0.57 3.23 -25.89
CA PHE A 336 -0.87 4.14 -27.00
C PHE A 336 -0.81 3.42 -28.35
N GLN A 337 0.21 2.59 -28.54
CA GLN A 337 0.34 1.77 -29.75
C GLN A 337 -0.84 0.81 -29.90
N LEU A 338 -1.27 0.16 -28.81
CA LEU A 338 -2.42 -0.73 -28.81
C LEU A 338 -3.72 -0.05 -29.25
N VAL A 339 -3.95 1.22 -28.85
CA VAL A 339 -5.10 2.01 -29.32
C VAL A 339 -5.03 2.25 -30.83
N SER A 340 -3.83 2.52 -31.36
CA SER A 340 -3.61 2.69 -32.79
C SER A 340 -3.83 1.39 -33.55
N ASP A 341 -3.31 0.27 -33.04
CA ASP A 341 -3.37 -1.05 -33.69
C ASP A 341 -4.79 -1.61 -33.73
N LEU A 342 -5.60 -1.32 -32.70
CA LEU A 342 -7.00 -1.72 -32.63
C LEU A 342 -7.96 -0.72 -33.32
N GLU A 343 -7.45 0.38 -33.86
CA GLU A 343 -8.23 1.43 -34.53
C GLU A 343 -9.40 1.98 -33.68
N VAL A 344 -9.14 2.25 -32.38
CA VAL A 344 -10.14 2.74 -31.40
C VAL A 344 -9.86 4.17 -30.92
N PRO A 345 -10.05 5.20 -31.78
CA PRO A 345 -9.72 6.59 -31.45
C PRO A 345 -10.58 7.18 -30.31
N ASP A 346 -11.64 6.51 -29.90
CA ASP A 346 -12.49 6.88 -28.76
C ASP A 346 -11.87 6.56 -27.39
N VAL A 347 -10.64 6.03 -27.36
CA VAL A 347 -9.83 5.93 -26.13
C VAL A 347 -9.01 7.21 -25.96
N VAL A 348 -9.30 7.97 -24.91
CA VAL A 348 -8.67 9.27 -24.63
C VAL A 348 -7.83 9.19 -23.36
N PHE A 349 -6.53 9.46 -23.49
CA PHE A 349 -5.62 9.62 -22.36
C PHE A 349 -5.52 11.11 -21.98
N THR A 350 -5.94 11.48 -20.78
CA THR A 350 -6.01 12.90 -20.37
C THR A 350 -4.78 13.39 -19.61
N GLY A 351 -4.03 12.45 -19.03
CA GLY A 351 -2.91 12.73 -18.14
C GLY A 351 -3.39 13.04 -16.75
N ARG A 352 -2.55 13.72 -15.97
CA ARG A 352 -2.94 14.22 -14.66
C ARG A 352 -4.09 15.23 -14.81
N ILE A 353 -5.21 14.95 -14.14
CA ILE A 353 -6.41 15.79 -14.15
C ILE A 353 -6.80 16.26 -12.75
N ASN A 354 -7.70 17.23 -12.70
CA ASN A 354 -8.56 17.44 -11.54
C ASN A 354 -9.82 16.57 -11.71
N ILE A 355 -10.02 15.61 -10.81
CA ILE A 355 -11.12 14.63 -10.88
C ILE A 355 -12.50 15.30 -10.95
N ARG A 356 -12.68 16.46 -10.31
CA ARG A 356 -13.95 17.20 -10.29
C ARG A 356 -14.41 17.64 -11.68
N ASP A 357 -13.46 17.89 -12.58
CA ASP A 357 -13.76 18.42 -13.92
C ASP A 357 -14.17 17.31 -14.90
N TYR A 358 -13.92 16.05 -14.55
CA TYR A 358 -14.14 14.90 -15.43
C TYR A 358 -15.16 13.90 -14.90
N LEU A 359 -15.16 13.60 -13.60
CA LEU A 359 -15.93 12.49 -13.06
C LEU A 359 -17.44 12.65 -13.28
N GLY A 360 -17.95 13.88 -13.25
CA GLY A 360 -19.38 14.16 -13.49
C GLY A 360 -19.81 13.91 -14.95
N ARG A 361 -18.88 13.96 -15.90
CA ARG A 361 -19.09 13.64 -17.34
C ARG A 361 -19.23 12.15 -17.59
N MET A 362 -18.78 11.30 -16.67
CA MET A 362 -18.78 9.84 -16.84
C MET A 362 -20.17 9.26 -16.56
N ASP A 363 -20.55 8.21 -17.29
CA ASP A 363 -21.75 7.41 -17.01
C ASP A 363 -21.46 6.23 -16.08
N VAL A 364 -20.24 5.72 -16.16
CA VAL A 364 -19.73 4.58 -15.41
C VAL A 364 -18.21 4.76 -15.26
N THR A 365 -17.64 4.28 -14.17
CA THR A 365 -16.19 4.19 -14.03
C THR A 365 -15.70 2.74 -14.08
N ILE A 366 -14.44 2.54 -14.43
CA ILE A 366 -13.85 1.21 -14.58
C ILE A 366 -12.46 1.10 -13.93
N LEU A 367 -12.20 -0.05 -13.32
CA LEU A 367 -10.92 -0.41 -12.73
C LEU A 367 -10.58 -1.88 -13.05
N THR A 368 -9.57 -2.12 -13.90
CA THR A 368 -9.16 -3.47 -14.34
C THR A 368 -7.92 -3.99 -13.61
N SER A 369 -7.61 -3.46 -12.44
CA SER A 369 -6.39 -3.75 -11.70
C SER A 369 -6.16 -5.24 -11.41
N ILE A 370 -4.90 -5.65 -11.41
CA ILE A 370 -4.46 -7.00 -11.01
C ILE A 370 -4.37 -7.13 -9.49
N SER A 371 -4.14 -6.02 -8.78
CA SER A 371 -4.09 -5.98 -7.31
C SER A 371 -4.55 -4.62 -6.80
N GLU A 372 -5.35 -4.63 -5.73
CA GLU A 372 -5.85 -3.46 -5.00
C GLU A 372 -6.02 -3.80 -3.51
N GLY A 373 -5.96 -2.79 -2.66
CA GLY A 373 -6.49 -2.85 -1.30
C GLY A 373 -7.98 -2.52 -1.27
N GLN A 374 -8.33 -1.39 -0.67
CA GLN A 374 -9.66 -0.77 -0.83
C GLN A 374 -9.52 0.48 -1.72
N PRO A 375 -9.87 0.39 -3.02
CA PRO A 375 -9.60 1.44 -3.99
C PRO A 375 -10.40 2.71 -3.68
N LEU A 376 -9.70 3.80 -3.38
CA LEU A 376 -10.31 5.11 -3.14
C LEU A 376 -11.12 5.60 -4.35
N THR A 377 -10.71 5.24 -5.56
CA THR A 377 -11.36 5.64 -6.82
C THR A 377 -12.77 5.10 -6.96
N ILE A 378 -13.07 3.92 -6.38
CA ILE A 378 -14.43 3.37 -6.31
C ILE A 378 -15.29 4.23 -5.37
N LEU A 379 -14.75 4.58 -4.19
CA LEU A 379 -15.44 5.46 -3.24
C LEU A 379 -15.69 6.85 -3.84
N GLU A 380 -14.72 7.41 -4.56
CA GLU A 380 -14.85 8.69 -5.27
C GLU A 380 -15.93 8.62 -6.35
N SER A 381 -15.98 7.52 -7.11
CA SER A 381 -17.05 7.26 -8.09
C SER A 381 -18.43 7.24 -7.43
N TYR A 382 -18.56 6.57 -6.28
CA TYR A 382 -19.79 6.55 -5.50
C TYR A 382 -20.20 7.91 -4.97
N ALA A 383 -19.25 8.73 -4.51
CA ALA A 383 -19.54 10.11 -4.10
C ALA A 383 -20.10 10.98 -5.24
N ALA A 384 -19.79 10.64 -6.49
CA ALA A 384 -20.32 11.27 -7.69
C ALA A 384 -21.53 10.54 -8.30
N HIS A 385 -22.15 9.60 -7.56
CA HIS A 385 -23.27 8.76 -8.02
C HIS A 385 -22.97 7.97 -9.31
N LYS A 386 -21.72 7.52 -9.49
CA LYS A 386 -21.31 6.72 -10.65
C LYS A 386 -21.17 5.24 -10.29
N PRO A 387 -21.83 4.33 -11.02
CA PRO A 387 -21.60 2.90 -10.86
C PRO A 387 -20.20 2.53 -11.36
N VAL A 388 -19.72 1.37 -10.92
CA VAL A 388 -18.34 0.93 -11.17
C VAL A 388 -18.30 -0.45 -11.81
N ILE A 389 -17.45 -0.63 -12.82
CA ILE A 389 -16.99 -1.95 -13.27
C ILE A 389 -15.61 -2.18 -12.64
N ALA A 390 -15.41 -3.29 -11.93
CA ALA A 390 -14.10 -3.59 -11.34
C ALA A 390 -13.71 -5.06 -11.51
N THR A 391 -12.42 -5.35 -11.50
CA THR A 391 -11.90 -6.71 -11.35
C THR A 391 -12.04 -7.19 -9.90
N ASP A 392 -12.14 -8.51 -9.72
CA ASP A 392 -12.27 -9.16 -8.41
C ASP A 392 -10.92 -9.20 -7.66
N VAL A 393 -10.53 -8.04 -7.11
CA VAL A 393 -9.30 -7.84 -6.33
C VAL A 393 -9.59 -7.02 -5.08
N GLY A 394 -8.84 -7.28 -4.01
CA GLY A 394 -8.95 -6.51 -2.77
C GLY A 394 -10.38 -6.46 -2.23
N ASN A 395 -10.89 -5.25 -2.02
CA ASN A 395 -12.25 -4.99 -1.54
C ASN A 395 -13.26 -4.68 -2.68
N CYS A 396 -12.89 -4.79 -3.95
CA CYS A 396 -13.78 -4.43 -5.08
C CYS A 396 -15.14 -5.13 -5.00
N TYR A 397 -15.15 -6.43 -4.70
CA TYR A 397 -16.38 -7.20 -4.51
C TYR A 397 -17.23 -6.64 -3.35
N GLY A 398 -16.61 -6.42 -2.18
CA GLY A 398 -17.28 -5.88 -1.00
C GLY A 398 -17.85 -4.48 -1.22
N LEU A 399 -17.11 -3.59 -1.93
CA LEU A 399 -17.61 -2.27 -2.28
C LEU A 399 -18.79 -2.32 -3.26
N ILE A 400 -18.76 -3.22 -4.24
CA ILE A 400 -19.78 -3.30 -5.30
C ILE A 400 -21.05 -3.99 -4.80
N TYR A 401 -20.93 -5.15 -4.16
CA TYR A 401 -22.08 -5.95 -3.73
C TYR A 401 -22.48 -5.74 -2.27
N GLY A 402 -21.67 -5.01 -1.49
CA GLY A 402 -21.92 -4.67 -0.10
C GLY A 402 -21.24 -5.62 0.88
N GLU A 403 -20.80 -5.07 2.01
CA GLU A 403 -20.26 -5.81 3.15
C GLU A 403 -21.17 -5.54 4.34
N SER A 404 -22.13 -6.43 4.59
CA SER A 404 -23.14 -6.25 5.65
C SER A 404 -24.05 -5.02 5.43
N ASP A 405 -24.53 -4.82 4.20
CA ASP A 405 -25.68 -3.97 3.89
C ASP A 405 -26.62 -4.68 2.89
N ASP A 406 -27.84 -4.17 2.76
CA ASP A 406 -28.90 -4.70 1.88
C ASP A 406 -29.23 -3.75 0.73
N PHE A 407 -28.31 -2.83 0.37
CA PHE A 407 -28.59 -1.79 -0.62
C PHE A 407 -28.59 -2.31 -2.06
N GLY A 408 -28.02 -3.47 -2.31
CA GLY A 408 -27.88 -4.07 -3.64
C GLY A 408 -26.54 -3.76 -4.30
N ALA A 409 -26.47 -3.99 -5.62
CA ALA A 409 -25.26 -3.82 -6.39
C ALA A 409 -25.03 -2.33 -6.78
N ALA A 410 -23.79 -1.86 -6.62
CA ALA A 410 -23.34 -0.53 -7.04
C ALA A 410 -22.47 -0.59 -8.32
N GLY A 411 -22.54 -1.69 -9.06
CA GLY A 411 -21.59 -1.98 -10.13
C GLY A 411 -21.62 -3.42 -10.62
N ILE A 412 -20.57 -3.80 -11.34
CA ILE A 412 -20.32 -5.17 -11.85
C ILE A 412 -18.88 -5.56 -11.53
N VAL A 413 -18.69 -6.75 -10.96
CA VAL A 413 -17.37 -7.37 -10.80
C VAL A 413 -17.08 -8.33 -11.94
N THR A 414 -15.82 -8.37 -12.39
CA THR A 414 -15.32 -9.25 -13.45
C THR A 414 -14.05 -9.96 -13.01
N HIS A 415 -13.68 -11.06 -13.65
CA HIS A 415 -12.40 -11.72 -13.38
C HIS A 415 -11.22 -10.92 -13.95
N ILE A 416 -10.07 -11.01 -13.27
CA ILE A 416 -8.81 -10.37 -13.69
C ILE A 416 -8.44 -10.87 -15.09
N MET A 417 -8.01 -9.97 -15.98
CA MET A 417 -7.61 -10.26 -17.36
C MET A 417 -8.70 -10.92 -18.24
N ASN A 418 -9.96 -10.99 -17.80
CA ASN A 418 -11.05 -11.54 -18.60
C ASN A 418 -11.68 -10.48 -19.52
N ILE A 419 -11.13 -10.38 -20.72
CA ILE A 419 -11.55 -9.42 -21.75
C ILE A 419 -13.04 -9.52 -22.07
N GLU A 420 -13.59 -10.74 -22.17
CA GLU A 420 -14.98 -10.96 -22.55
C GLU A 420 -15.95 -10.45 -21.48
N GLU A 421 -15.69 -10.76 -20.20
CA GLU A 421 -16.51 -10.28 -19.09
C GLU A 421 -16.46 -8.76 -18.95
N ILE A 422 -15.26 -8.17 -19.10
CA ILE A 422 -15.09 -6.71 -19.04
C ILE A 422 -15.87 -6.04 -20.19
N ALA A 423 -15.74 -6.55 -21.43
CA ALA A 423 -16.46 -6.03 -22.58
C ALA A 423 -17.97 -6.15 -22.40
N GLN A 424 -18.46 -7.28 -21.88
CA GLN A 424 -19.87 -7.49 -21.60
C GLN A 424 -20.39 -6.53 -20.52
N ALA A 425 -19.61 -6.30 -19.45
CA ALA A 425 -19.97 -5.34 -18.41
C ALA A 425 -20.08 -3.91 -18.97
N MET A 426 -19.18 -3.50 -19.87
CA MET A 426 -19.26 -2.20 -20.57
C MET A 426 -20.55 -2.09 -21.39
N LEU A 427 -20.94 -3.14 -22.11
CA LEU A 427 -22.17 -3.17 -22.92
C LEU A 427 -23.44 -3.14 -22.07
N ASP A 428 -23.48 -3.93 -21.00
CA ASP A 428 -24.58 -3.96 -20.04
C ASP A 428 -24.79 -2.57 -19.43
N MET A 429 -23.69 -1.91 -19.06
CA MET A 429 -23.73 -0.55 -18.57
C MET A 429 -24.20 0.40 -19.68
N ALA A 430 -23.81 0.25 -20.95
CA ALA A 430 -24.21 1.15 -22.03
C ALA A 430 -25.73 1.16 -22.31
N VAL A 431 -26.38 0.00 -22.25
CA VAL A 431 -27.82 -0.13 -22.58
C VAL A 431 -28.72 0.35 -21.44
N GLY A 432 -28.30 0.20 -20.18
CA GLY A 432 -29.18 0.39 -19.03
C GLY A 432 -29.00 1.72 -18.28
N GLU A 433 -29.41 2.86 -18.82
CA GLU A 433 -29.30 4.16 -18.11
C GLU A 433 -29.97 4.13 -16.73
N LYS A 434 -31.21 3.63 -16.65
CA LYS A 434 -31.91 3.49 -15.38
C LYS A 434 -31.12 2.64 -14.37
N LYS A 435 -30.57 1.51 -14.82
CA LYS A 435 -29.78 0.61 -13.99
C LYS A 435 -28.48 1.27 -13.53
N ARG A 436 -27.81 2.05 -14.39
CA ARG A 436 -26.63 2.84 -14.02
C ARG A 436 -26.94 3.83 -12.90
N LEU A 437 -28.05 4.56 -13.01
CA LEU A 437 -28.47 5.54 -12.00
C LEU A 437 -28.82 4.86 -10.66
N GLU A 438 -29.54 3.73 -10.69
CA GLU A 438 -29.87 2.95 -9.49
C GLU A 438 -28.62 2.40 -8.79
N MET A 439 -27.67 1.87 -9.56
CA MET A 439 -26.37 1.40 -9.04
C MET A 439 -25.53 2.56 -8.50
N GLY A 440 -25.51 3.70 -9.17
CA GLY A 440 -24.83 4.92 -8.71
C GLY A 440 -25.38 5.42 -7.38
N GLU A 441 -26.70 5.43 -7.21
CA GLU A 441 -27.36 5.80 -5.96
C GLU A 441 -27.09 4.78 -4.84
N THR A 442 -27.04 3.50 -5.18
CA THR A 442 -26.64 2.43 -4.25
C THR A 442 -25.22 2.66 -3.73
N GLY A 443 -24.28 2.97 -4.62
CA GLY A 443 -22.91 3.33 -4.27
C GLY A 443 -22.87 4.57 -3.38
N TYR A 444 -23.62 5.61 -3.73
CA TYR A 444 -23.71 6.85 -2.95
C TYR A 444 -24.20 6.59 -1.51
N ARG A 445 -25.27 5.81 -1.35
CA ARG A 445 -25.77 5.42 -0.02
C ARG A 445 -24.70 4.69 0.80
N ARG A 446 -23.97 3.78 0.16
CA ARG A 446 -22.91 3.00 0.79
C ARG A 446 -21.75 3.89 1.27
N VAL A 447 -21.26 4.80 0.44
CA VAL A 447 -20.19 5.74 0.84
C VAL A 447 -20.64 6.66 1.97
N MET A 448 -21.88 7.18 1.90
CA MET A 448 -22.43 8.08 2.91
C MET A 448 -22.58 7.45 4.30
N GLN A 449 -22.83 6.13 4.37
CA GLN A 449 -23.02 5.44 5.64
C GLN A 449 -21.75 4.84 6.24
N LYS A 450 -20.79 4.40 5.41
CA LYS A 450 -19.65 3.60 5.87
C LYS A 450 -18.28 4.21 5.57
N TYR A 451 -18.13 4.93 4.46
CA TYR A 451 -16.82 5.28 3.90
C TYR A 451 -16.58 6.79 3.78
N ARG A 452 -17.21 7.58 4.66
CA ARG A 452 -16.89 8.99 4.80
C ARG A 452 -15.66 9.19 5.68
N VAL A 453 -14.89 10.24 5.40
CA VAL A 453 -13.68 10.59 6.16
C VAL A 453 -13.94 10.78 7.65
N GLU A 454 -15.12 11.24 8.06
CA GLU A 454 -15.47 11.46 9.46
C GLU A 454 -15.55 10.16 10.26
N TYR A 455 -15.98 9.06 9.64
CA TYR A 455 -16.00 7.74 10.29
C TYR A 455 -14.58 7.20 10.48
N MET A 456 -13.73 7.35 9.46
CA MET A 456 -12.31 7.02 9.55
C MET A 456 -11.63 7.88 10.63
N GLN A 457 -11.86 9.19 10.62
CA GLN A 457 -11.32 10.12 11.61
C GLN A 457 -11.74 9.72 13.02
N LYS A 458 -13.02 9.42 13.24
CA LYS A 458 -13.52 8.98 14.55
C LYS A 458 -12.81 7.71 15.02
N THR A 459 -12.66 6.73 14.13
CA THR A 459 -12.00 5.46 14.46
C THR A 459 -10.55 5.69 14.91
N TYR A 460 -9.76 6.45 14.13
CA TYR A 460 -8.38 6.78 14.52
C TYR A 460 -8.29 7.71 15.72
N TRP A 461 -9.27 8.58 15.93
CA TRP A 461 -9.37 9.42 17.12
C TRP A 461 -9.50 8.55 18.38
N GLU A 462 -10.36 7.53 18.33
CA GLU A 462 -10.53 6.56 19.44
C GLU A 462 -9.24 5.77 19.67
N ILE A 463 -8.61 5.23 18.62
CA ILE A 463 -7.33 4.49 18.72
C ILE A 463 -6.23 5.36 19.37
N TYR A 464 -6.03 6.57 18.86
CA TYR A 464 -4.99 7.48 19.34
C TYR A 464 -5.24 7.95 20.77
N ARG A 465 -6.50 8.27 21.10
CA ARG A 465 -6.89 8.61 22.47
C ARG A 465 -6.60 7.44 23.42
N ASP A 466 -7.01 6.23 23.08
CA ASP A 466 -6.84 5.06 23.93
C ASP A 466 -5.35 4.75 24.17
N PHE A 467 -4.51 4.89 23.14
CA PHE A 467 -3.06 4.81 23.32
C PHE A 467 -2.52 5.93 24.22
N ALA A 468 -2.96 7.17 24.02
CA ALA A 468 -2.53 8.28 24.86
C ALA A 468 -2.89 8.03 26.34
N GLU A 469 -4.12 7.60 26.63
CA GLU A 469 -4.58 7.29 27.98
C GLU A 469 -3.79 6.14 28.62
N GLN A 470 -3.58 5.04 27.90
CA GLN A 470 -2.79 3.90 28.39
C GLN A 470 -1.32 4.24 28.67
N MET A 471 -0.79 5.28 28.00
CA MET A 471 0.56 5.78 28.22
C MET A 471 0.63 6.93 29.24
N GLY A 472 -0.50 7.35 29.83
CA GLY A 472 -0.56 8.51 30.71
C GLY A 472 -0.26 9.85 30.01
N GLN A 473 -0.41 9.89 28.68
CA GLN A 473 -0.18 11.07 27.85
C GLN A 473 -1.46 11.91 27.72
N LYS A 474 -1.30 13.23 27.62
CA LYS A 474 -2.44 14.12 27.33
C LYS A 474 -2.89 13.97 25.87
N TRP A 475 -4.20 13.79 25.68
CA TRP A 475 -4.88 13.87 24.39
C TRP A 475 -5.54 15.25 24.23
N GLN A 476 -5.31 15.93 23.11
CA GLN A 476 -5.71 17.34 22.92
C GLN A 476 -6.71 17.56 21.78
N GLU A 477 -6.98 16.52 20.99
CA GLU A 477 -7.92 16.60 19.87
C GLU A 477 -9.36 16.59 20.37
N GLU A 478 -10.18 17.45 19.75
CA GLU A 478 -11.61 17.48 20.06
C GLU A 478 -12.30 16.19 19.58
N PRO A 479 -13.35 15.73 20.26
CA PRO A 479 -14.15 14.61 19.78
C PRO A 479 -14.70 14.85 18.37
N VAL A 480 -14.62 13.81 17.54
CA VAL A 480 -15.09 13.85 16.15
C VAL A 480 -16.61 13.87 16.11
N LYS A 481 -17.18 14.89 15.48
CA LYS A 481 -18.63 14.98 15.24
C LYS A 481 -18.95 14.22 13.96
N LEU A 482 -19.76 13.16 14.10
CA LEU A 482 -20.27 12.46 12.94
C LEU A 482 -21.39 13.26 12.28
N PRO A 483 -21.50 13.20 10.94
CA PRO A 483 -22.65 13.73 10.23
C PRO A 483 -23.94 13.06 10.71
N GLU A 484 -25.05 13.81 10.72
CA GLU A 484 -26.36 13.22 11.01
C GLU A 484 -26.65 12.10 9.99
N LYS A 485 -27.09 10.94 10.48
CA LYS A 485 -27.54 9.87 9.59
C LYS A 485 -28.73 10.39 8.79
N GLN A 486 -28.55 10.56 7.48
CA GLN A 486 -29.67 10.79 6.57
C GLN A 486 -30.61 9.58 6.70
N LYS A 487 -31.85 9.84 7.12
CA LYS A 487 -32.89 8.84 7.36
C LYS A 487 -33.40 8.24 6.06
#